data_AF-A0A531LKX4-F1
#
_entry.id   AF-A0A531LKX4-F1
#
_cell.length_a   1.000
_cell.length_b   1.000
_cell.length_c   1.000
_cell.angle_alpha   90.00
_cell.angle_beta   90.00
_cell.angle_gamma   90.00
#
_symmetry.space_group_name_H-M   'P 1'
#
loop_
_entity.id
_entity.type
_entity.pdbx_description
1 polymer ?
#
loop_
_entity_poly.entity_id
_entity_poly.type
_entity_poly.pdbx_seq_one_letter_code
_entity_poly.pdbx_strand_id
1 'polypeptide(L)'
;DFDPGTGDIENRRTFIDMTATGGVADGATVDAEGCYWVTIPVTSKVCRYDPDGELMETVVLPTDLPTCCEFGGKDLDILYVTSAVL
;
A
#
# COMPACT_ATOMS: atom_id res chain seq x y z
N ASP A 1 14.75 2.39 9.02
CA ASP A 1 15.14 1.41 10.07
C ASP A 1 14.39 1.79 11.33
N PHE A 2 13.85 0.81 12.05
CA PHE A 2 12.91 1.03 13.17
C PHE A 2 13.28 0.16 14.36
N ASP A 3 13.43 0.76 15.54
CA ASP A 3 13.60 0.04 16.80
C ASP A 3 12.23 -0.16 17.48
N PRO A 4 11.73 -1.40 17.62
CA PRO A 4 10.42 -1.65 18.22
C PRO A 4 10.38 -1.42 19.74
N GLY A 5 11.52 -1.37 20.41
CA GLY A 5 11.63 -1.13 21.85
C GLY A 5 11.57 0.35 22.21
N THR A 6 12.20 1.22 21.41
CA THR A 6 12.22 2.67 21.65
C THR A 6 11.22 3.44 20.78
N GLY A 7 10.88 2.90 19.61
CA GLY A 7 10.08 3.58 18.60
C GLY A 7 10.89 4.51 17.69
N ASP A 8 12.23 4.52 17.81
CA ASP A 8 13.08 5.39 16.99
C ASP A 8 13.07 4.98 15.52
N ILE A 9 13.06 5.97 14.63
CA ILE A 9 13.09 5.79 13.17
C ILE A 9 14.27 6.56 12.60
N GLU A 10 15.09 5.89 11.79
CA GLU A 10 16.25 6.47 11.13
C GLU A 10 16.40 6.00 9.67
N ASN A 11 17.37 6.58 8.96
CA ASN A 11 17.75 6.24 7.57
C ASN A 11 16.57 6.33 6.58
N ARG A 12 15.83 7.45 6.63
CA ARG A 12 14.76 7.77 5.67
C ARG A 12 15.31 7.72 4.25
N ARG A 13 14.62 6.97 3.40
CA ARG A 13 14.91 6.79 1.98
C ARG A 13 13.62 6.61 1.21
N THR A 14 13.65 6.90 -0.08
CA THR A 14 12.53 6.59 -0.97
C THR A 14 12.42 5.07 -1.08
N PHE A 15 11.21 4.55 -0.86
CA PHE A 15 10.92 3.13 -1.07
C PHE A 15 10.35 2.90 -2.47
N ILE A 16 9.29 3.65 -2.82
CA ILE A 16 8.68 3.62 -4.15
C ILE A 16 8.63 5.07 -4.67
N ASP A 17 9.10 5.29 -5.89
CA ASP A 17 8.98 6.57 -6.59
C ASP A 17 7.85 6.49 -7.64
N MET A 18 6.74 7.17 -7.37
CA MET A 18 5.59 7.22 -8.27
C MET A 18 5.57 8.45 -9.18
N THR A 19 6.56 9.34 -9.10
CA THR A 19 6.56 10.63 -9.83
C THR A 19 6.41 10.45 -11.34
N ALA A 20 7.04 9.44 -11.93
CA ALA A 20 6.95 9.14 -13.36
C ALA A 20 5.55 8.65 -13.79
N THR A 21 4.78 8.06 -12.88
CA THR A 21 3.44 7.51 -13.16
C THR A 21 2.31 8.46 -12.79
N GLY A 22 2.61 9.55 -12.07
CA GLY A 22 1.60 10.48 -11.55
C GLY A 22 0.70 9.88 -10.46
N GLY A 23 1.03 8.70 -9.95
CA GLY A 23 0.30 8.05 -8.86
C GLY A 23 0.51 8.79 -7.54
N VAL A 24 -0.56 8.88 -6.75
CA VAL A 24 -0.52 9.37 -5.37
C VAL A 24 -0.75 8.18 -4.48
N ALA A 25 0.11 7.95 -3.49
CA ALA A 25 -0.13 6.94 -2.47
C ALA A 25 -1.06 7.52 -1.38
N ASP A 26 -2.02 6.73 -0.93
CA ASP A 26 -2.87 7.06 0.23
C ASP A 26 -2.64 6.02 1.34
N GLY A 27 -3.65 5.25 1.75
CA GLY A 27 -3.50 4.20 2.74
C GLY A 27 -2.74 2.96 2.25
N ALA A 28 -2.12 2.27 3.21
CA ALA A 28 -1.27 1.11 2.94
C ALA A 28 -1.20 0.16 4.14
N THR A 29 -0.86 -1.10 3.86
CA THR A 29 -0.58 -2.15 4.85
C THR A 29 0.55 -3.06 4.35
N VAL A 30 0.97 -4.05 5.15
CA VAL A 30 1.97 -5.06 4.79
C VAL A 30 1.40 -6.46 4.98
N ASP A 31 1.71 -7.38 4.08
CA ASP A 31 1.30 -8.78 4.22
C ASP A 31 2.31 -9.62 5.02
N ALA A 32 1.95 -10.87 5.29
CA ALA A 32 2.79 -11.81 6.05
C ALA A 32 4.10 -12.20 5.33
N GLU A 33 4.23 -11.91 4.03
CA GLU A 33 5.46 -12.11 3.25
C GLU A 33 6.35 -10.85 3.27
N GLY A 34 5.91 -9.79 3.95
CA GLY A 34 6.62 -8.51 4.03
C GLY A 34 6.40 -7.62 2.80
N CYS A 35 5.45 -7.95 1.93
CA CYS A 35 5.16 -7.12 0.76
C CYS A 35 4.25 -5.95 1.15
N TYR A 36 4.51 -4.80 0.53
CA TYR A 36 3.81 -3.54 0.80
C TYR A 36 2.62 -3.37 -0.14
N TRP A 37 1.43 -3.20 0.43
CA TRP A 37 0.19 -2.97 -0.29
C TRP A 37 -0.23 -1.52 -0.13
N VAL A 38 -0.52 -0.81 -1.23
CA VAL A 38 -0.86 0.61 -1.21
C VAL A 38 -2.00 0.93 -2.17
N THR A 39 -2.98 1.71 -1.70
CA THR A 39 -4.01 2.30 -2.56
C THR A 39 -3.44 3.48 -3.34
N ILE A 40 -3.77 3.56 -4.63
CA ILE A 40 -3.36 4.66 -5.51
C ILE A 40 -4.61 5.33 -6.07
N PRO A 41 -5.19 6.33 -5.35
CA PRO A 41 -6.33 7.11 -5.84
C PRO A 41 -6.11 7.68 -7.24
N VAL A 42 -7.21 7.99 -7.93
CA VAL A 42 -7.25 8.57 -9.30
C VAL A 42 -6.76 7.62 -10.40
N THR A 43 -6.08 6.54 -10.03
CA THR A 43 -5.71 5.44 -10.93
C THR A 43 -6.43 4.12 -10.60
N SER A 44 -7.42 4.19 -9.70
CA SER A 44 -8.40 3.13 -9.42
C SER A 44 -7.76 1.78 -9.09
N LYS A 45 -6.67 1.77 -8.31
CA LYS A 45 -5.92 0.53 -8.06
C LYS A 45 -5.33 0.42 -6.66
N VAL A 46 -5.03 -0.82 -6.29
CA VAL A 46 -4.10 -1.19 -5.23
C VAL A 46 -2.92 -1.88 -5.89
N CYS A 47 -1.71 -1.56 -5.45
CA CYS A 47 -0.48 -2.21 -5.91
C CYS A 47 0.22 -2.92 -4.76
N ARG A 48 0.83 -4.07 -5.06
CA ARG A 48 1.68 -4.84 -4.16
C ARG A 48 3.12 -4.71 -4.61
N TYR A 49 4.01 -4.33 -3.71
CA TYR A 49 5.44 -4.22 -3.94
C TYR A 49 6.18 -5.19 -3.04
N ASP A 50 7.26 -5.78 -3.54
CA ASP A 50 8.14 -6.62 -2.71
C ASP A 50 8.94 -5.78 -1.69
N PRO A 51 9.67 -6.42 -0.76
CA PRO A 51 10.48 -5.70 0.23
C PRO A 51 11.60 -4.82 -0.33
N ASP A 52 11.97 -4.98 -1.61
CA ASP A 52 12.96 -4.15 -2.30
C ASP A 52 12.33 -2.97 -3.06
N GLY A 53 10.99 -2.92 -3.12
CA GLY A 53 10.22 -1.85 -3.76
C GLY A 53 9.84 -2.14 -5.21
N GLU A 54 10.02 -3.37 -5.69
CA GLU A 54 9.64 -3.78 -7.05
C GLU A 54 8.16 -4.14 -7.13
N LEU A 55 7.48 -3.69 -8.19
CA LEU A 55 6.06 -3.93 -8.37
C LEU A 55 5.80 -5.42 -8.68
N MET A 56 5.06 -6.10 -7.81
CA MET A 56 4.67 -7.50 -7.99
C MET A 56 3.29 -7.65 -8.62
N GLU A 57 2.32 -6.86 -8.14
CA GLU A 57 0.93 -7.01 -8.53
C GLU A 57 0.19 -5.67 -8.59
N THR A 58 -0.80 -5.58 -9.47
CA THR A 58 -1.75 -4.47 -9.53
C THR A 58 -3.16 -5.02 -9.60
N VAL A 59 -3.99 -4.62 -8.65
CA VAL A 59 -5.42 -4.94 -8.59
C VAL A 59 -6.21 -3.68 -8.96
N VAL A 60 -6.92 -3.71 -10.09
CA VAL A 60 -7.81 -2.62 -10.50
C VAL A 60 -9.13 -2.74 -9.73
N LEU A 61 -9.61 -1.61 -9.23
CA LEU A 61 -10.80 -1.51 -8.39
C LEU A 61 -11.93 -0.80 -9.12
N PRO A 62 -13.19 -1.13 -8.81
CA PRO A 62 -14.37 -0.48 -9.39
C PRO A 62 -14.70 0.86 -8.69
N THR A 63 -13.69 1.68 -8.41
CA THR A 63 -13.82 3.01 -7.81
C THR A 63 -12.63 3.89 -8.21
N ASP A 64 -12.89 5.17 -8.44
CA ASP A 64 -11.85 6.13 -8.83
C ASP A 64 -10.97 6.56 -7.66
N LEU A 65 -11.48 6.44 -6.43
CA LEU A 65 -10.83 6.96 -5.22
C LEU A 65 -10.76 5.90 -4.11
N PRO A 66 -9.99 4.80 -4.29
CA PRO A 66 -9.62 3.96 -3.16
C PRO A 66 -8.74 4.75 -2.18
N THR A 67 -9.01 4.66 -0.88
CA THR A 67 -8.36 5.52 0.14
C THR A 67 -7.49 4.77 1.13
N CYS A 68 -7.84 3.53 1.48
CA CYS A 68 -7.03 2.72 2.39
C CYS A 68 -7.33 1.23 2.18
N CYS A 69 -6.41 0.36 2.57
CA CYS A 69 -6.58 -1.09 2.55
C CYS A 69 -6.07 -1.74 3.85
N GLU A 70 -6.72 -2.84 4.25
CA GLU A 70 -6.29 -3.64 5.41
C GLU A 70 -6.72 -5.10 5.26
N PHE A 71 -5.89 -6.03 5.76
CA PHE A 71 -6.21 -7.45 5.77
C PHE A 71 -7.23 -7.77 6.87
N GLY A 72 -8.21 -8.58 6.51
CA GLY A 72 -9.26 -9.06 7.39
C GLY A 72 -9.76 -10.44 6.97
N GLY A 73 -10.96 -10.79 7.43
CA GLY A 73 -11.42 -12.18 7.34
C GLY A 73 -10.87 -13.02 8.48
N LYS A 74 -11.33 -14.28 8.58
CA LYS A 74 -10.95 -15.16 9.68
C LYS A 74 -9.47 -15.50 9.67
N ASP A 75 -8.92 -15.64 8.46
CA ASP A 75 -7.56 -16.10 8.24
C ASP A 75 -6.62 -14.96 7.80
N LEU A 76 -7.08 -13.70 7.87
CA LEU A 76 -6.37 -12.50 7.41
C LEU A 76 -5.94 -12.55 5.93
N ASP A 77 -6.75 -13.19 5.09
CA ASP A 77 -6.49 -13.43 3.67
C ASP A 77 -7.43 -12.64 2.73
N ILE A 78 -8.24 -11.73 3.28
CA ILE A 78 -9.13 -10.85 2.52
C ILE A 78 -8.66 -9.40 2.68
N LEU A 79 -8.24 -8.78 1.58
CA LEU A 79 -7.90 -7.35 1.59
C LEU A 79 -9.18 -6.52 1.44
N TYR A 80 -9.59 -5.84 2.52
CA TYR A 80 -10.67 -4.85 2.49
C TYR A 80 -10.11 -3.51 2.02
N VAL A 81 -10.89 -2.79 1.21
CA VAL A 81 -10.49 -1.49 0.67
C VAL A 81 -11.60 -0.48 0.91
N THR A 82 -11.27 0.66 1.52
CA THR A 82 -12.19 1.80 1.64
C THR A 82 -12.07 2.72 0.43
N SER A 83 -13.12 3.47 0.14
CA SER A 83 -13.11 4.45 -0.94
C SER A 83 -13.83 5.73 -0.56
N ALA A 84 -13.56 6.79 -1.33
CA ALA A 84 -14.29 8.05 -1.28
C ALA A 84 -15.15 8.25 -2.53
N VAL A 85 -16.07 9.21 -2.43
CA VAL A 85 -16.75 9.83 -3.56
C VAL A 85 -16.47 11.33 -3.50
N LEU A 86 -16.42 11.98 -4.67
CA LEU A 86 -16.28 13.44 -4.75
C LEU A 86 -17.57 14.17 -4.36
#